data_AF-A0A934B3Z4-F1
#
_entry.id   AF-A0A934B3Z4-F1
#
_cell.length_a   1.000
_cell.length_b   1.000
_cell.length_c   1.000
_cell.angle_alpha   90.00
_cell.angle_beta   90.00
_cell.angle_gamma   90.00
#
_symmetry.space_group_name_H-M   'P 1'
#
loop_
_entity.id
_entity.type
_entity.pdbx_description
1 polymer ?
#
loop_
_entity_poly.entity_id
_entity_poly.type
_entity_poly.pdbx_seq_one_letter_code
_entity_poly.pdbx_strand_id
1 'polypeptide(L)'
;MKTKKKNRRHLAFILLFIIAAVLFYVEEFEKEKRPGGFFDLFKSGKKPAVTAPKTPQRRALPKVAIVIDDLGPNKQMAREVLQLKGPLTLSILPQQDYSAWIAEEGNRLGRDIMIHIPMEAAKPLKLGKGGLYTWMTDREISQTLEEDMRSVPHVKGANNH
;
A
#
# COMPACT_ATOMS: atom_id res chain seq x y z
N MET A 1 -48.12 40.66 -42.77
CA MET A 1 -47.70 39.26 -42.50
C MET A 1 -46.47 39.29 -41.58
N LYS A 2 -46.54 39.18 -40.24
CA LYS A 2 -46.89 38.05 -39.33
C LYS A 2 -45.92 36.84 -39.32
N THR A 3 -44.62 37.02 -39.06
CA THR A 3 -43.74 35.87 -38.67
C THR A 3 -42.61 36.16 -37.66
N LYS A 4 -42.38 37.39 -37.15
CA LYS A 4 -41.28 37.65 -36.18
C LYS A 4 -41.63 37.52 -34.68
N LYS A 5 -42.91 37.36 -34.32
CA LYS A 5 -43.38 37.39 -32.92
C LYS A 5 -43.36 36.02 -32.21
N LYS A 6 -43.37 34.90 -32.96
CA LYS A 6 -43.44 33.55 -32.38
C LYS A 6 -42.10 33.11 -31.75
N ASN A 7 -40.97 33.42 -32.38
CA ASN A 7 -39.64 32.98 -31.92
C ASN A 7 -39.14 33.73 -30.67
N ARG A 8 -39.54 35.00 -30.49
CA ARG A 8 -39.20 35.77 -29.27
C ARG A 8 -39.91 35.25 -28.02
N ARG A 9 -41.11 34.68 -28.17
CA ARG A 9 -41.84 34.07 -27.04
C ARG A 9 -41.12 32.82 -26.56
N HIS A 10 -40.70 31.94 -27.47
CA HIS A 10 -39.91 30.75 -27.11
C HIS A 10 -38.58 31.12 -26.45
N LEU A 11 -37.88 32.15 -26.95
CA LEU A 11 -36.64 32.62 -26.33
C LEU A 11 -36.86 33.21 -24.92
N ALA A 12 -37.97 33.94 -24.73
CA ALA A 12 -38.35 34.43 -23.41
C ALA A 12 -38.72 33.30 -22.44
N PHE A 13 -39.39 32.24 -22.92
CA PHE A 13 -39.67 31.06 -22.11
C PHE A 13 -38.40 30.29 -21.74
N ILE A 14 -37.45 30.15 -22.66
CA ILE A 14 -36.15 29.50 -22.39
C ILE A 14 -35.38 30.31 -21.33
N LEU A 15 -35.32 31.63 -21.47
CA LEU A 15 -34.63 32.49 -20.51
C LEU A 15 -35.30 32.44 -19.12
N LEU A 16 -36.64 32.45 -19.07
CA LEU A 16 -37.40 32.28 -17.83
C LEU A 16 -37.10 30.94 -17.16
N PHE A 17 -37.00 29.85 -17.95
CA PHE A 17 -36.70 28.52 -17.45
C PHE A 17 -35.28 28.42 -16.88
N ILE A 18 -34.30 29.06 -17.51
CA ILE A 18 -32.92 29.11 -17.02
C ILE A 18 -32.86 29.91 -15.71
N ILE A 19 -33.52 31.07 -15.64
CA ILE A 19 -33.57 31.88 -14.41
C ILE A 19 -34.25 31.10 -13.28
N ALA A 20 -35.38 30.43 -13.56
CA ALA A 20 -36.05 29.59 -12.57
C ALA A 20 -35.17 28.43 -12.10
N ALA A 21 -34.43 27.78 -13.00
CA ALA A 21 -33.51 26.70 -12.65
C ALA A 21 -32.33 27.19 -11.81
N VAL A 22 -31.78 28.38 -12.11
CA VAL A 22 -30.71 28.99 -11.30
C VAL A 22 -31.23 29.39 -9.92
N LEU A 23 -32.41 30.00 -9.84
CA LEU A 23 -33.04 30.36 -8.56
C LEU A 23 -33.34 29.11 -7.73
N PHE A 24 -33.88 28.06 -8.35
CA PHE A 24 -34.10 26.77 -7.70
C PHE A 24 -32.78 26.15 -7.20
N TYR A 25 -31.73 26.19 -8.02
CA TYR A 25 -30.42 25.67 -7.63
C TYR A 25 -29.81 26.45 -6.46
N VAL A 26 -29.93 27.78 -6.46
CA VAL A 26 -29.45 28.63 -5.35
C VAL A 26 -30.26 28.37 -4.08
N GLU A 27 -31.58 28.22 -4.18
CA GLU A 27 -32.45 27.93 -3.02
C GLU A 27 -32.19 26.53 -2.45
N GLU A 28 -31.92 25.54 -3.30
CA GLU A 28 -31.54 24.19 -2.87
C GLU A 28 -30.14 24.15 -2.26
N PHE A 29 -29.20 24.95 -2.76
CA PHE A 29 -27.85 25.08 -2.20
C PHE A 29 -27.83 25.82 -0.85
N GLU A 30 -28.76 26.75 -0.60
CA GLU A 30 -28.92 27.38 0.71
C GLU A 30 -29.61 26.47 1.72
N LYS A 31 -30.52 25.58 1.31
CA LYS A 31 -31.14 24.58 2.20
C LYS A 31 -30.13 23.58 2.77
N GLU A 32 -29.06 23.27 2.04
CA GLU A 32 -27.95 22.45 2.57
C GLU A 32 -27.10 23.20 3.64
N LYS A 33 -27.22 24.53 3.73
CA LYS A 33 -26.50 25.36 4.70
C LYS A 33 -27.46 26.06 5.67
N ARG A 34 -28.19 25.26 6.47
CA ARG A 34 -28.47 25.39 7.94
C ARG A 34 -29.85 24.84 8.29
N PRO A 35 -29.95 23.97 9.32
CA PRO A 35 -30.46 24.53 10.58
C PRO A 35 -29.73 23.98 11.81
N GLY A 36 -29.40 24.90 12.72
CA GLY A 36 -28.77 24.59 14.00
C GLY A 36 -27.89 25.75 14.43
N GLY A 37 -28.51 26.86 14.84
CA GLY A 37 -27.78 27.99 15.40
C GLY A 37 -26.98 27.54 16.61
N PHE A 38 -25.75 28.05 16.75
CA PHE A 38 -24.83 27.71 17.85
C PHE A 38 -25.48 27.83 19.25
N PHE A 39 -26.53 28.65 19.39
CA PHE A 39 -27.27 28.87 20.63
C PHE A 39 -28.37 27.83 20.95
N ASP A 40 -28.84 27.03 19.98
CA ASP A 40 -29.87 26.02 20.25
C ASP A 40 -29.32 24.76 20.94
N LEU A 41 -28.00 24.51 20.82
CA LEU A 41 -27.33 23.38 21.48
C LEU A 41 -27.23 23.53 23.01
N PHE A 42 -27.27 24.77 23.51
CA PHE A 42 -27.08 25.06 24.94
C PHE A 42 -28.39 25.23 25.73
N LYS A 43 -29.55 25.12 25.07
CA LYS A 43 -30.86 25.30 25.73
C LYS A 43 -31.43 24.03 26.36
N SER A 44 -30.92 22.85 26.04
CA SER A 44 -31.50 21.58 26.50
C SER A 44 -30.43 20.56 26.85
N GLY A 45 -30.11 20.41 28.14
CA GLY A 45 -29.34 19.27 28.60
C GLY A 45 -28.89 19.38 30.05
N LYS A 46 -29.41 18.49 30.91
CA LYS A 46 -28.87 18.24 32.26
C LYS A 46 -27.34 18.12 32.20
N LYS A 47 -26.63 18.73 33.16
CA LYS A 47 -25.17 18.58 33.31
C LYS A 47 -24.82 17.08 33.29
N PRO A 48 -23.99 16.61 32.35
CA PRO A 48 -23.54 15.23 32.34
C PRO A 48 -22.71 15.00 33.61
N ALA A 49 -22.91 13.87 34.28
CA ALA A 49 -21.97 13.41 35.30
C ALA A 49 -20.61 13.22 34.62
N VAL A 50 -19.63 14.02 35.02
CA VAL A 50 -18.27 13.92 34.49
C VAL A 50 -17.65 12.65 35.07
N THR A 51 -17.78 11.54 34.36
CA THR A 51 -16.87 10.41 34.56
C THR A 51 -15.46 10.87 34.25
N ALA A 52 -14.54 10.66 35.19
CA ALA A 52 -13.13 10.98 35.04
C ALA A 52 -12.62 10.50 33.67
N PRO A 53 -11.75 11.29 33.00
CA PRO A 53 -11.25 10.91 31.68
C PRO A 53 -10.62 9.52 31.77
N LYS A 54 -11.14 8.58 30.96
CA LYS A 54 -10.45 7.31 30.72
C LYS A 54 -9.05 7.69 30.25
N THR A 55 -8.03 7.28 30.99
CA THR A 55 -6.61 7.44 30.64
C THR A 55 -6.46 7.20 29.14
N PRO A 56 -5.83 8.09 28.36
CA PRO A 56 -5.74 7.91 26.92
C PRO A 56 -5.11 6.55 26.66
N GLN A 57 -5.88 5.63 26.06
CA GLN A 57 -5.37 4.36 25.58
C GLN A 57 -4.18 4.71 24.69
N ARG A 58 -2.98 4.35 25.13
CA ARG A 58 -1.74 4.58 24.38
C ARG A 58 -1.94 3.91 23.02
N ARG A 59 -2.24 4.70 21.98
CA ARG A 59 -2.46 4.18 20.64
C ARG A 59 -1.22 3.37 20.29
N ALA A 60 -1.42 2.12 19.86
CA ALA A 60 -0.31 1.28 19.45
C ALA A 60 0.51 2.04 18.40
N LEU A 61 1.83 2.08 18.58
CA LEU A 61 2.71 2.72 17.62
C LEU A 61 2.60 2.01 16.26
N PRO A 62 2.80 2.71 15.13
CA PRO A 62 2.90 2.08 13.82
C PRO A 62 3.95 0.97 13.83
N LYS A 63 3.66 -0.15 13.15
CA LYS A 63 4.61 -1.25 12.95
C LYS A 63 5.38 -1.03 11.65
N VAL A 64 6.67 -1.34 11.65
CA VAL A 64 7.57 -1.27 10.48
C VAL A 64 8.27 -2.62 10.35
N ALA A 65 8.43 -3.10 9.13
CA ALA A 65 9.27 -4.24 8.78
C ALA A 65 10.43 -3.75 7.91
N ILE A 66 11.62 -4.33 8.10
CA ILE A 66 12.82 -3.99 7.34
C ILE A 66 13.35 -5.28 6.73
N VAL A 67 13.46 -5.29 5.41
CA VAL A 67 14.02 -6.40 4.61
C VAL A 67 15.35 -5.93 4.03
N ILE A 68 16.38 -6.78 4.13
CA ILE A 68 17.69 -6.53 3.53
C ILE A 68 17.88 -7.52 2.38
N ASP A 69 17.91 -7.00 1.15
CA ASP A 69 18.06 -7.74 -0.10
C ASP A 69 19.53 -8.01 -0.47
N ASP A 70 19.71 -8.77 -1.56
CA ASP A 70 20.99 -9.08 -2.20
C ASP A 70 22.05 -9.79 -1.32
N LEU A 71 21.61 -10.48 -0.27
CA LEU A 71 22.50 -11.37 0.48
C LEU A 71 22.76 -12.66 -0.31
N GLY A 72 23.95 -13.25 -0.12
CA GLY A 72 24.31 -14.52 -0.78
C GLY A 72 25.75 -14.54 -1.29
N PRO A 73 26.15 -13.63 -2.20
CA PRO A 73 27.46 -13.68 -2.84
C PRO A 73 28.62 -13.24 -1.93
N ASN A 74 28.40 -12.32 -0.99
CA ASN A 74 29.46 -11.70 -0.19
C ASN A 74 29.36 -12.02 1.31
N LYS A 75 30.22 -12.91 1.79
CA LYS A 75 30.26 -13.33 3.20
C LYS A 75 30.58 -12.19 4.17
N GLN A 76 31.44 -11.25 3.78
CA GLN A 76 31.84 -10.16 4.66
C GLN A 76 30.68 -9.19 4.88
N MET A 77 30.01 -8.79 3.80
CA MET A 77 28.79 -7.97 3.88
C MET A 77 27.71 -8.66 4.69
N ALA A 78 27.50 -9.96 4.49
CA ALA A 78 26.53 -10.71 5.26
C ALA A 78 26.85 -10.72 6.77
N ARG A 79 28.12 -10.86 7.17
CA ARG A 79 28.53 -10.75 8.58
C ARG A 79 28.20 -9.39 9.17
N GLU A 80 28.40 -8.31 8.42
CA GLU A 80 28.06 -6.96 8.87
C GLU A 80 26.56 -6.79 9.07
N VAL A 81 25.74 -7.31 8.15
CA VAL A 81 24.27 -7.30 8.27
C VAL A 81 23.81 -8.12 9.48
N LEU A 82 24.39 -9.31 9.72
CA LEU A 82 24.02 -10.17 10.84
C LEU A 82 24.31 -9.52 12.21
N GLN A 83 25.30 -8.61 12.28
CA GLN A 83 25.65 -7.87 13.50
C GLN A 83 24.70 -6.70 13.81
N LEU A 84 23.84 -6.29 12.87
CA LEU A 84 22.89 -5.20 13.08
C LEU A 84 21.90 -5.54 14.20
N LYS A 85 21.62 -4.58 15.08
CA LYS A 85 20.68 -4.76 16.20
C LYS A 85 19.24 -4.50 15.77
N GLY A 86 18.29 -5.17 16.42
CA GLY A 86 16.86 -5.01 16.17
C GLY A 86 16.30 -6.03 15.17
N PRO A 87 14.97 -6.13 15.01
CA PRO A 87 14.35 -7.12 14.13
C PRO A 87 14.62 -6.78 12.66
N LEU A 88 15.16 -7.74 11.91
CA LEU A 88 15.45 -7.63 10.49
C LEU A 88 15.03 -8.93 9.80
N THR A 89 14.55 -8.80 8.57
CA THR A 89 14.30 -9.90 7.65
C THR A 89 15.42 -9.95 6.63
N LEU A 90 15.99 -11.14 6.42
CA LEU A 90 17.07 -11.36 5.46
C LEU A 90 16.50 -11.95 4.19
N SER A 91 16.73 -11.30 3.05
CA SER A 91 16.29 -11.74 1.73
C SER A 91 17.53 -12.19 0.95
N ILE A 92 17.60 -13.49 0.66
CA ILE A 92 18.83 -14.16 0.25
C ILE A 92 18.67 -14.67 -1.19
N LEU A 93 19.58 -14.27 -2.07
CA LEU A 93 19.69 -14.79 -3.43
C LEU A 93 19.97 -16.31 -3.37
N PRO A 94 19.22 -17.14 -4.10
CA PRO A 94 19.45 -18.57 -4.13
C PRO A 94 20.74 -18.94 -4.86
N GLN A 95 21.22 -20.15 -4.57
CA GLN A 95 22.35 -20.77 -5.27
C GLN A 95 23.66 -19.94 -5.31
N GLN A 96 23.85 -19.03 -4.35
CA GLN A 96 25.13 -18.33 -4.16
C GLN A 96 26.01 -19.05 -3.13
N ASP A 97 27.31 -18.74 -3.17
CA ASP A 97 28.33 -19.41 -2.35
C ASP A 97 28.03 -19.41 -0.85
N TYR A 98 27.32 -18.40 -0.34
CA TYR A 98 27.03 -18.26 1.08
C TYR A 98 25.53 -18.29 1.42
N SER A 99 24.63 -18.55 0.47
CA SER A 99 23.17 -18.49 0.72
C SER A 99 22.73 -19.35 1.90
N ALA A 100 23.10 -20.63 1.89
CA ALA A 100 22.77 -21.55 2.97
C ALA A 100 23.40 -21.14 4.32
N TRP A 101 24.66 -20.72 4.31
CA TRP A 101 25.34 -20.27 5.53
C TRP A 101 24.67 -19.04 6.15
N ILE A 102 24.27 -18.06 5.32
CA ILE A 102 23.57 -16.85 5.78
C ILE A 102 22.20 -17.21 6.35
N ALA A 103 21.47 -18.10 5.69
CA ALA A 103 20.15 -18.54 6.14
C ALA A 103 20.21 -19.25 7.50
N GLU A 104 21.17 -20.17 7.68
CA GLU A 104 21.37 -20.87 8.95
C GLU A 104 21.76 -19.89 10.08
N GLU A 105 22.73 -19.01 9.82
CA GLU A 105 23.20 -18.06 10.83
C GLU A 105 22.14 -17.02 11.16
N GLY A 106 21.39 -16.54 10.16
CA GLY A 106 20.24 -15.66 10.34
C GLY A 106 19.16 -16.32 11.18
N ASN A 107 18.78 -17.56 10.87
CA ASN A 107 17.79 -18.31 11.64
C ASN A 107 18.26 -18.53 13.09
N ARG A 108 19.54 -18.87 13.31
CA ARG A 108 20.15 -19.00 14.64
C ARG A 108 20.08 -17.71 15.45
N LEU A 109 20.17 -16.57 14.79
CA LEU A 109 20.02 -15.23 15.39
C LEU A 109 18.55 -14.78 15.51
N GLY A 110 17.59 -15.62 15.15
CA GLY A 110 16.16 -15.33 15.21
C GLY A 110 15.68 -14.35 14.14
N ARG A 111 16.38 -14.28 12.99
CA ARG A 111 15.94 -13.48 11.83
C ARG A 111 14.88 -14.24 11.05
N ASP A 112 13.96 -13.49 10.45
CA ASP A 112 13.10 -14.04 9.40
C ASP A 112 13.89 -14.15 8.10
N ILE A 113 13.72 -15.27 7.40
CA ILE A 113 14.42 -15.55 6.14
C ILE A 113 13.41 -15.53 5.00
N MET A 114 13.73 -14.78 3.96
CA MET A 114 13.04 -14.77 2.68
C MET A 114 14.00 -15.16 1.56
N ILE A 115 13.47 -15.76 0.50
CA ILE A 115 14.23 -16.00 -0.72
C ILE A 115 14.11 -14.80 -1.66
N HIS A 116 15.23 -14.34 -2.21
CA HIS A 116 15.29 -13.23 -3.17
C HIS A 116 15.43 -13.79 -4.59
N ILE A 117 14.32 -13.95 -5.29
CA ILE A 117 14.24 -14.73 -6.53
C ILE A 117 14.69 -13.88 -7.71
N PRO A 118 15.77 -14.24 -8.44
CA PRO A 118 16.21 -13.52 -9.63
C PRO A 118 15.18 -13.63 -10.75
N MET A 119 14.63 -12.51 -11.21
CA MET A 119 13.63 -12.47 -12.28
C MET A 119 14.09 -11.60 -13.46
N GLU A 120 13.63 -11.95 -14.66
CA GLU A 120 13.95 -11.18 -15.85
C GLU A 120 13.47 -9.72 -15.75
N ALA A 121 14.41 -8.80 -15.88
CA ALA A 121 14.13 -7.36 -15.96
C ALA A 121 13.98 -6.91 -17.42
N ALA A 122 13.29 -5.77 -17.62
CA ALA A 122 13.12 -5.18 -18.95
C ALA A 122 14.45 -4.85 -19.67
N LYS A 123 15.53 -4.61 -18.91
CA LYS A 123 16.88 -4.52 -19.45
C LYS A 123 17.59 -5.85 -19.21
N PRO A 124 18.20 -6.46 -20.25
CA PRO A 124 18.85 -7.74 -20.11
C PRO A 124 20.04 -7.63 -19.16
N LEU A 125 19.94 -8.31 -18.03
CA LEU A 125 21.00 -8.52 -17.06
C LEU A 125 21.17 -10.03 -16.87
N LYS A 126 22.39 -10.47 -16.58
CA LYS A 126 22.64 -11.87 -16.25
C LYS A 126 22.10 -12.14 -14.85
N LEU A 127 21.02 -12.91 -14.74
CA LEU A 127 20.42 -13.30 -13.46
C LEU A 127 21.26 -14.33 -12.70
N GLY A 128 22.06 -15.12 -13.43
CA GLY A 128 22.81 -16.24 -12.85
C GLY A 128 21.93 -17.48 -12.64
N LYS A 129 22.33 -18.33 -11.71
CA LYS A 129 21.57 -19.54 -11.33
C LYS A 129 20.29 -19.13 -10.60
N GLY A 130 19.21 -19.90 -10.79
CA GLY A 130 17.89 -19.59 -10.21
C GLY A 130 17.11 -18.50 -10.95
N GLY A 131 17.61 -18.01 -12.10
CA GLY A 131 16.93 -16.98 -12.88
C GLY A 131 15.60 -17.48 -13.47
N LEU A 132 14.52 -16.76 -13.19
CA LEU A 132 13.22 -16.95 -13.83
C LEU A 132 13.07 -16.01 -15.04
N TYR A 133 12.72 -16.58 -16.19
CA TYR A 133 12.60 -15.85 -17.44
C TYR A 133 11.19 -15.95 -18.04
N THR A 134 10.80 -14.93 -18.81
CA THR A 134 9.46 -14.81 -19.42
C THR A 134 9.17 -15.86 -20.49
N TRP A 135 10.19 -16.49 -21.06
CA TRP A 135 10.06 -17.58 -22.04
C TRP A 135 9.97 -18.98 -21.41
N MET A 136 10.13 -19.09 -20.09
CA MET A 136 10.00 -20.36 -19.40
C MET A 136 8.54 -20.80 -19.33
N THR A 137 8.33 -22.10 -19.40
CA THR A 137 7.04 -22.73 -19.11
C THR A 137 6.75 -22.74 -17.61
N ASP A 138 5.48 -22.85 -17.23
CA ASP A 138 5.07 -22.96 -15.82
C ASP A 138 5.80 -24.09 -15.07
N ARG A 139 6.07 -25.20 -15.77
CA ARG A 139 6.81 -26.34 -15.22
C ARG A 139 8.25 -25.96 -14.92
N GLU A 140 8.93 -25.30 -15.84
CA GLU A 140 10.31 -24.86 -15.65
C GLU A 140 10.38 -23.83 -14.52
N ILE A 141 9.48 -22.85 -14.49
CA ILE A 141 9.38 -21.87 -13.39
C ILE A 141 9.21 -22.58 -12.04
N SER A 142 8.28 -23.53 -11.96
CA SER A 142 8.02 -24.27 -10.72
C SER A 142 9.22 -25.09 -10.27
N GLN A 143 9.92 -25.76 -11.21
CA GLN A 143 11.11 -26.56 -10.91
C GLN A 143 12.27 -25.69 -10.43
N THR A 144 12.54 -24.58 -11.13
CA THR A 144 13.60 -23.63 -10.73
C THR A 144 13.31 -23.02 -9.36
N LEU A 145 12.06 -22.60 -9.11
CA LEU A 145 11.68 -22.04 -7.81
C LEU A 145 11.84 -23.07 -6.68
N GLU A 146 11.49 -24.34 -6.92
CA GLU A 146 11.66 -25.40 -5.92
C GLU A 146 13.14 -25.66 -5.60
N GLU A 147 14.00 -25.66 -6.61
CA GLU A 147 15.46 -25.77 -6.44
C GLU A 147 16.03 -24.57 -5.66
N ASP A 148 15.58 -23.37 -6.00
CA ASP A 148 15.96 -22.14 -5.32
C ASP A 148 15.57 -22.16 -3.85
N MET A 149 14.32 -22.53 -3.54
CA MET A 149 13.82 -22.66 -2.17
C MET A 149 14.59 -23.70 -1.36
N ARG A 150 15.03 -24.82 -1.97
CA ARG A 150 15.86 -25.82 -1.31
C ARG A 150 17.28 -25.31 -1.01
N SER A 151 17.78 -24.36 -1.80
CA SER A 151 19.13 -23.78 -1.62
C SER A 151 19.21 -22.76 -0.46
N VAL A 152 18.07 -22.27 0.01
CA VAL A 152 17.97 -21.30 1.12
C VAL A 152 17.08 -21.91 2.22
N PRO A 153 17.66 -22.52 3.27
CA PRO A 153 16.87 -23.11 4.36
C PRO A 153 16.12 -22.05 5.16
N HIS A 154 15.11 -22.49 5.94
CA HIS A 154 14.31 -21.65 6.85
C HIS A 154 13.46 -20.54 6.20
N VAL A 155 13.29 -20.57 4.87
CA VAL A 155 12.48 -19.59 4.13
C VAL A 155 11.04 -19.56 4.63
N LYS A 156 10.56 -18.35 4.95
CA LYS A 156 9.19 -18.05 5.39
C LYS A 156 8.39 -17.25 4.34
N GLY A 157 9.06 -16.76 3.30
CA GLY A 157 8.45 -15.94 2.25
C GLY A 157 9.40 -15.69 1.08
N ALA A 158 8.92 -15.01 0.04
CA ALA A 158 9.68 -14.71 -1.17
C ALA A 158 9.64 -13.22 -1.50
N ASN A 159 10.72 -12.72 -2.08
CA ASN A 159 10.88 -11.37 -2.62
C ASN A 159 11.43 -11.48 -4.05
N ASN A 160 11.03 -10.60 -4.97
CA ASN A 160 11.57 -10.58 -6.33
C ASN A 160 12.86 -9.75 -6.37
N HIS A 161 13.87 -10.23 -7.11
CA HIS A 161 15.08 -9.49 -7.49
C HIS A 161 14.97 -9.05 -8.95
#